data_AF-A0A401K0Q0-F1
#
_entry.id   AF-A0A401K0Q0-F1
#
_cell.length_a   1.000
_cell.length_b   1.000
_cell.length_c   1.000
_cell.angle_alpha   90.00
_cell.angle_beta   90.00
_cell.angle_gamma   90.00
#
_symmetry.space_group_name_H-M   'P 1'
#
loop_
_entity.id
_entity.type
_entity.pdbx_description
1 polymer ?
#
loop_
_entity_poly.entity_id
_entity_poly.type
_entity_poly.pdbx_seq_one_letter_code
_entity_poly.pdbx_strand_id
1 'polypeptide(L)'
;MSFRHALMLTALLTGAPFVHAAEGAASAPAATHAATPMSEGEIKKIDTAAAKLTIKHGPLDNLGMGPMTMVFRVQDPAVLTKVQVGSKVRFIAEKVNGALTVIALQVQ
;
A
#
# COMPACT_ATOMS: atom_id res chain seq x y z
N MET A 1 -44.63 -0.27 -6.29
CA MET A 1 -45.10 -0.60 -7.66
C MET A 1 -44.53 -1.95 -8.05
N SER A 2 -45.42 -2.90 -8.33
CA SER A 2 -45.15 -4.32 -8.57
C SER A 2 -45.02 -4.59 -10.08
N PHE A 3 -44.02 -5.37 -10.49
CA PHE A 3 -43.99 -6.13 -11.75
C PHE A 3 -43.32 -7.48 -11.45
N ARG A 4 -44.08 -8.52 -11.09
CA ARG A 4 -44.81 -9.49 -11.94
C ARG A 4 -43.90 -10.51 -12.65
N HIS A 5 -43.79 -11.67 -11.99
CA HIS A 5 -44.00 -13.04 -12.50
C HIS A 5 -43.50 -13.46 -13.89
N ALA A 6 -42.66 -14.51 -13.82
CA ALA A 6 -42.79 -15.78 -14.54
C ALA A 6 -42.50 -15.81 -16.05
N LEU A 7 -41.57 -16.70 -16.44
CA LEU A 7 -41.93 -17.89 -17.23
C LEU A 7 -40.74 -18.87 -17.25
N MET A 8 -40.90 -20.01 -16.59
CA MET A 8 -40.15 -21.23 -16.89
C MET A 8 -40.68 -21.80 -18.20
N LEU A 9 -39.80 -22.20 -19.12
CA LEU A 9 -40.12 -23.13 -20.20
C LEU A 9 -39.04 -24.22 -20.27
N THR A 10 -39.49 -25.45 -20.07
CA THR A 10 -38.79 -26.73 -20.21
C THR A 10 -38.60 -27.10 -21.68
N ALA A 11 -37.42 -27.63 -22.07
CA ALA A 11 -37.28 -28.58 -23.18
C ALA A 11 -35.94 -29.35 -23.11
N LEU A 12 -36.01 -30.64 -23.45
CA LEU A 12 -35.06 -31.73 -23.26
C LEU A 12 -33.93 -31.83 -24.31
N LEU A 13 -32.83 -32.46 -23.85
CA LEU A 13 -31.69 -33.16 -24.49
C LEU A 13 -31.61 -33.30 -26.03
N THR A 14 -30.47 -32.89 -26.60
CA THR A 14 -29.67 -33.69 -27.57
C THR A 14 -28.19 -33.31 -27.43
N GLY A 15 -27.28 -34.30 -27.45
CA GLY A 15 -25.86 -34.13 -27.14
C GLY A 15 -24.93 -34.02 -28.35
N ALA A 16 -23.79 -33.37 -28.15
CA ALA A 16 -22.50 -33.61 -28.84
C ALA A 16 -21.36 -32.93 -28.04
N PRO A 17 -20.19 -33.58 -27.81
CA PRO A 17 -19.10 -33.02 -27.04
C PRO A 17 -18.21 -32.16 -27.94
N PHE A 18 -18.48 -30.85 -28.00
CA PHE A 18 -17.56 -29.90 -28.62
C PHE A 18 -16.52 -29.43 -27.59
N VAL A 19 -15.35 -30.05 -27.70
CA VAL A 19 -14.00 -29.52 -27.47
C VAL A 19 -13.91 -28.28 -26.59
N HIS A 20 -13.36 -28.51 -25.40
CA HIS A 20 -12.94 -27.53 -24.41
C HIS A 20 -11.88 -26.59 -24.99
N ALA A 21 -12.29 -25.42 -25.50
CA ALA A 21 -11.38 -24.29 -25.68
C ALA A 21 -11.47 -23.44 -24.40
N ALA A 22 -10.64 -23.79 -23.42
CA ALA A 22 -10.38 -22.94 -22.27
C ALA A 22 -9.80 -21.62 -22.79
N GLU A 23 -10.63 -20.60 -22.86
CA GLU A 23 -10.20 -19.23 -23.05
C GLU A 23 -9.40 -18.85 -21.81
N GLY A 24 -8.08 -18.97 -21.94
CA GLY A 24 -7.11 -18.63 -20.92
C GLY A 24 -7.27 -17.15 -20.60
N ALA A 25 -8.07 -16.86 -19.58
CA ALA A 25 -7.95 -15.66 -18.80
C ALA A 25 -6.53 -15.65 -18.23
N ALA A 26 -5.61 -15.04 -18.98
CA ALA A 26 -4.30 -14.66 -18.49
C ALA A 26 -4.53 -13.57 -17.43
N SER A 27 -4.90 -14.01 -16.23
CA SER A 27 -4.73 -13.24 -15.01
C SER A 27 -3.24 -12.97 -14.90
N ALA A 28 -2.82 -11.79 -15.36
CA ALA A 28 -1.51 -11.27 -15.06
C ALA A 28 -1.31 -11.38 -13.53
N PRO A 29 -0.19 -11.91 -13.05
CA PRO A 29 0.05 -11.96 -11.62
C PRO A 29 0.11 -10.50 -11.15
N ALA A 30 -0.95 -10.07 -10.45
CA ALA A 30 -0.87 -8.89 -9.62
C ALA A 30 0.26 -9.18 -8.65
N ALA A 31 1.41 -8.53 -8.86
CA ALA A 31 2.55 -8.66 -7.98
C ALA A 31 2.11 -8.25 -6.58
N THR A 32 1.80 -9.25 -5.76
CA THR A 32 1.63 -9.11 -4.33
C THR A 32 3.00 -8.73 -3.79
N HIS A 33 3.30 -7.43 -3.79
CA HIS A 33 4.38 -6.90 -2.98
C HIS A 33 4.03 -7.30 -1.55
N ALA A 34 4.80 -8.21 -0.98
CA ALA A 34 4.70 -8.52 0.44
C ALA A 34 4.79 -7.17 1.18
N ALA A 35 3.72 -6.78 1.86
CA ALA A 35 3.64 -5.46 2.45
C ALA A 35 4.70 -5.36 3.56
N THR A 36 5.73 -4.55 3.36
CA THR A 36 6.72 -4.26 4.42
C THR A 36 5.95 -3.69 5.62
N PRO A 37 6.12 -4.25 6.83
CA PRO A 37 5.41 -3.77 8.01
C PRO A 37 5.76 -2.30 8.26
N MET A 38 4.76 -1.49 8.62
CA MET A 38 4.98 -0.09 8.96
C MET A 38 5.51 0.04 10.38
N SER A 39 6.50 0.91 10.55
CA SER A 39 7.02 1.30 11.86
C SER A 39 6.28 2.51 12.40
N GLU A 40 6.14 2.59 13.72
CA GLU A 40 5.57 3.76 14.40
C GLU A 40 6.60 4.90 14.51
N GLY A 41 6.12 6.14 14.54
CA GLY A 41 6.96 7.29 14.80
C GLY A 41 6.21 8.55 15.18
N GLU A 42 6.96 9.56 15.61
CA GLU A 42 6.49 10.91 15.90
C GLU A 42 7.29 11.92 15.07
N ILE A 43 6.60 12.81 14.36
CA ILE A 43 7.25 13.88 13.59
C ILE A 43 7.86 14.91 14.54
N LYS A 44 9.18 15.07 14.51
CA LYS A 44 9.91 16.05 15.32
C LYS A 44 10.22 17.34 14.58
N LYS A 45 10.41 17.27 13.25
CA LYS A 45 10.67 18.43 12.39
C LYS A 45 10.26 18.13 10.95
N ILE A 46 9.79 19.17 10.26
CA ILE A 46 9.46 19.13 8.83
C ILE A 46 10.37 20.14 8.12
N ASP A 47 11.08 19.69 7.09
CA ASP A 47 11.88 20.53 6.21
C ASP A 47 11.35 20.39 4.78
N THR A 48 10.49 21.32 4.40
CA THR A 48 9.85 21.34 3.08
C THR A 48 10.83 21.74 1.99
N ALA A 49 11.82 22.58 2.29
CA ALA A 49 12.83 23.02 1.32
C ALA A 49 13.76 21.86 0.92
N ALA A 50 14.13 21.00 1.87
CA ALA A 50 15.02 19.87 1.62
C ALA A 50 14.28 18.53 1.40
N ALA A 51 12.95 18.53 1.39
CA ALA A 51 12.10 17.34 1.35
C ALA A 51 12.49 16.27 2.38
N LYS A 52 12.56 16.67 3.66
CA LYS A 52 12.98 15.82 4.77
C LYS A 52 12.04 15.90 5.97
N LEU A 53 11.99 14.79 6.71
CA LEU A 53 11.33 14.69 8.02
C LEU A 53 12.34 14.24 9.05
N THR A 54 12.36 14.88 10.23
CA THR A 54 12.98 14.31 11.42
C THR A 54 11.92 13.52 12.16
N ILE A 55 12.12 12.22 12.32
CA ILE A 55 11.15 11.31 12.93
C ILE A 55 11.80 10.65 14.14
N LYS A 56 11.14 10.70 15.29
CA LYS A 56 11.43 9.82 16.43
C LYS A 56 10.72 8.51 16.13
N HIS A 57 11.45 7.51 15.66
CA HIS A 57 10.87 6.26 15.20
C HIS A 57 11.01 5.15 16.26
N GLY A 58 10.08 4.21 16.26
CA GLY A 58 10.22 2.91 16.90
C GLY A 58 11.19 2.00 16.13
N PRO A 59 11.21 0.69 16.40
CA PRO A 59 12.08 -0.24 15.66
C PRO A 59 11.82 -0.21 14.15
N LEU A 60 12.89 -0.21 13.37
CA LEU A 60 12.85 -0.38 11.90
C LEU A 60 13.47 -1.75 11.59
N ASP A 61 12.66 -2.80 11.67
CA ASP A 61 13.14 -4.18 11.53
C ASP A 61 13.78 -4.42 10.15
N ASN A 62 13.22 -3.83 9.10
CA ASN A 62 13.73 -3.95 7.74
C ASN A 62 15.11 -3.28 7.54
N LEU A 63 15.52 -2.40 8.45
CA LEU A 63 16.80 -1.71 8.43
C LEU A 63 17.72 -2.15 9.58
N GLY A 64 17.27 -3.05 10.47
CA GLY A 64 18.01 -3.48 11.66
C GLY A 64 18.32 -2.35 12.64
N MET A 65 17.45 -1.33 12.71
CA MET A 65 17.67 -0.15 13.56
C MET A 65 16.70 -0.15 14.75
N GLY A 66 17.23 0.08 15.95
CA GLY A 66 16.42 0.30 17.15
C GLY A 66 15.73 1.67 17.16
N PRO A 67 14.92 1.96 18.19
CA PRO A 67 14.24 3.25 18.33
C PRO A 67 15.23 4.41 18.47
N MET A 68 15.11 5.43 17.61
CA MET A 68 15.94 6.64 17.69
C MET A 68 15.29 7.83 16.97
N THR A 69 15.94 9.00 17.01
CA THR A 69 15.48 10.19 16.27
C THR A 69 16.47 10.50 15.17
N MET A 70 16.02 10.47 13.92
CA MET A 70 16.89 10.73 12.76
C MET A 70 16.13 11.40 11.61
N VAL A 71 16.89 11.81 10.59
CA VAL A 71 16.38 12.50 9.41
C VAL A 71 16.17 11.52 8.27
N PHE A 72 14.97 11.52 7.72
CA PHE A 72 14.59 10.77 6.53
C PHE A 72 14.27 11.74 5.39
N ARG A 73 14.65 11.36 4.17
CA ARG A 73 14.07 11.98 2.96
C ARG A 73 12.65 11.47 2.79
N VAL A 74 11.84 12.17 2.01
CA VAL A 74 10.53 11.66 1.57
C VAL A 74 10.55 11.35 0.08
N GLN A 75 10.04 10.19 -0.31
CA GLN A 75 9.88 9.77 -1.70
C GLN A 75 8.90 10.70 -2.43
N ASP A 76 7.77 11.01 -1.79
CA ASP A 76 6.76 11.93 -2.29
C ASP A 76 6.70 13.18 -1.38
N PRO A 77 7.17 14.36 -1.84
CA PRO A 77 7.10 15.60 -1.08
C PRO A 77 5.69 16.02 -0.68
N ALA A 78 4.64 15.55 -1.37
CA ALA A 78 3.25 15.86 -1.03
C ALA A 78 2.83 15.28 0.33
N VAL A 79 3.59 14.37 0.94
CA VAL A 79 3.32 13.90 2.31
C VAL A 79 3.66 14.95 3.36
N LEU A 80 4.56 15.90 3.07
CA LEU A 80 5.00 16.92 4.03
C LEU A 80 3.88 17.89 4.42
N THR A 81 2.89 18.07 3.55
CA THR A 81 1.71 18.91 3.82
C THR A 81 0.62 18.17 4.59
N LYS A 82 0.75 16.85 4.76
CA LYS A 82 -0.23 15.99 5.46
C LYS A 82 0.11 15.78 6.93
N VAL A 83 1.30 16.20 7.36
CA VAL A 83 1.82 16.00 8.72
C VAL A 83 2.11 17.33 9.39
N GLN A 84 2.13 17.32 10.72
CA GLN A 84 2.60 18.43 11.55
C GLN A 84 3.58 17.93 12.61
N VAL A 85 4.35 18.84 13.21
CA VAL A 85 5.21 18.47 14.34
C VAL A 85 4.35 17.94 15.49
N GLY A 86 4.76 16.82 16.07
CA GLY A 86 4.02 16.09 17.09
C GLY A 86 3.03 15.05 16.54
N SER A 87 2.79 15.00 15.22
CA SER A 87 1.97 13.95 14.61
C SER A 87 2.56 12.58 14.91
N LYS A 88 1.72 11.67 15.40
CA LYS A 88 2.02 10.24 15.39
C LYS A 88 1.74 9.69 14.00
N VAL A 89 2.64 8.84 13.52
CA VAL A 89 2.59 8.29 12.17
C VAL A 89 2.95 6.81 12.19
N ARG A 90 2.49 6.10 11.18
CA ARG A 90 3.10 4.84 10.74
C ARG A 90 3.74 5.04 9.38
N PHE A 91 4.93 4.51 9.18
CA PHE A 91 5.67 4.75 7.95
C PHE A 91 6.56 3.56 7.58
N ILE A 92 6.93 3.50 6.30
CA ILE A 92 7.93 2.56 5.79
C ILE A 92 9.11 3.40 5.32
N ALA A 93 10.31 3.06 5.80
CA ALA A 93 11.55 3.67 5.35
C ALA A 93 12.49 2.64 4.75
N GLU A 94 13.17 3.01 3.68
CA GLU A 94 14.15 2.19 2.99
C GLU A 94 15.44 2.97 2.71
N LYS A 95 16.52 2.24 2.40
CA LYS A 95 17.77 2.83 1.96
C LYS A 95 17.77 2.95 0.43
N VAL A 96 17.36 4.11 -0.07
CA VAL A 96 17.34 4.42 -1.52
C VAL A 96 18.58 5.24 -1.88
N ASN A 97 19.41 4.72 -2.78
CA ASN A 97 20.67 5.38 -3.21
C ASN A 97 21.57 5.78 -2.03
N GLY A 98 21.66 4.92 -1.02
CA GLY A 98 22.47 5.17 0.18
C GLY A 98 21.80 6.05 1.25
N ALA A 99 20.63 6.63 0.98
CA ALA A 99 19.92 7.53 1.89
C ALA A 99 18.62 6.92 2.43
N LEU A 100 18.35 7.16 3.72
CA LEU A 100 17.10 6.73 4.36
C LEU A 100 15.94 7.58 3.84
N THR A 101 14.93 6.91 3.28
CA THR A 101 13.83 7.54 2.55
C THR A 101 12.51 6.91 2.98
N VAL A 102 11.55 7.74 3.39
CA VAL A 102 10.17 7.35 3.64
C VAL A 102 9.46 7.12 2.31
N ILE A 103 9.04 5.88 2.06
CA ILE A 103 8.35 5.48 0.83
C ILE A 103 6.82 5.39 1.02
N ALA A 104 6.36 5.26 2.27
CA ALA A 104 4.95 5.30 2.64
C ALA A 104 4.79 5.92 4.02
N LEU A 105 3.76 6.74 4.20
CA LEU A 105 3.45 7.39 5.48
C LEU A 105 1.94 7.51 5.67
N GLN A 106 1.49 7.21 6.88
CA GLN A 106 0.11 7.33 7.34
C GLN A 106 0.10 8.10 8.66
N VAL A 107 -0.73 9.13 8.77
CA VAL A 107 -0.99 9.81 10.04
C VAL A 107 -1.92 8.94 10.88
N GLN A 108 -1.66 8.87 12.19
CA GLN A 108 -2.52 8.21 13.17
C GLN A 108 -3.53 9.17 13.78
#